data_AF-A0A929DUT2-F1
#
_entry.id   AF-A0A929DUT2-F1
#
_cell.length_a   1.000
_cell.length_b   1.000
_cell.length_c   1.000
_cell.angle_alpha   90.00
_cell.angle_beta   90.00
_cell.angle_gamma   90.00
#
_symmetry.space_group_name_H-M   'P 1'
#
loop_
_entity.id
_entity.type
_entity.pdbx_description
1 polymer ?
#
loop_
_entity_poly.entity_id
_entity_poly.type
_entity_poly.pdbx_seq_one_letter_code
_entity_poly.pdbx_strand_id
1 'polypeptide(L)'
;MKRKQGSPSFERWYKVYPVKKAPMMAMKSWERDGMDDDVEELITHTKIMKATDKAWKQGYAPYPATYLNQQRYFDEPDIEQQQTKLPPDNQLEQWAKENGKRGPKVGEQQYEYRRYLEGTRTY
;
A
#
# COMPACT_ATOMS: atom_id res chain seq x y z
N MET A 1 34.44 -26.03 -10.84
CA MET A 1 33.33 -25.13 -11.24
C MET A 1 32.40 -24.96 -10.05
N LYS A 2 32.38 -23.78 -9.40
CA LYS A 2 31.40 -23.50 -8.33
C LYS A 2 30.06 -23.23 -9.01
N ARG A 3 29.00 -23.97 -8.67
CA ARG A 3 27.64 -23.61 -9.07
C ARG A 3 27.38 -22.19 -8.56
N LYS A 4 26.93 -21.26 -9.41
CA LYS A 4 26.41 -19.95 -8.97
C LYS A 4 25.22 -20.25 -8.05
N GLN A 5 25.48 -20.35 -6.75
CA GLN A 5 24.43 -20.29 -5.74
C GLN A 5 23.78 -18.90 -5.87
N GLY A 6 22.46 -18.84 -5.76
CA GLY A 6 21.75 -17.57 -5.64
C GLY A 6 22.39 -16.74 -4.54
N SER A 7 22.51 -15.42 -4.74
CA SER A 7 22.97 -14.56 -3.65
C SER A 7 22.06 -14.80 -2.43
N PRO A 8 22.61 -15.06 -1.23
CA PRO A 8 21.81 -15.18 -0.01
C PRO A 8 20.92 -13.96 0.23
N SER A 9 21.37 -12.78 -0.18
CA SER A 9 20.60 -11.53 -0.13
C SER A 9 19.39 -11.56 -1.07
N PHE A 10 19.58 -12.02 -2.31
CA PHE A 10 18.48 -12.24 -3.25
C PHE A 10 17.46 -13.21 -2.69
N GLU A 11 17.88 -14.33 -2.08
CA GLU A 11 16.94 -15.30 -1.50
C GLU A 11 16.12 -14.71 -0.35
N ARG A 12 16.75 -13.90 0.51
CA ARG A 12 16.07 -13.20 1.61
C ARG A 12 15.02 -12.23 1.08
N TRP A 13 15.36 -11.40 0.10
CA TRP A 13 14.41 -10.50 -0.54
C TRP A 13 13.30 -11.26 -1.28
N TYR A 14 13.68 -12.24 -2.10
CA TYR A 14 12.77 -13.02 -2.91
C TYR A 14 11.77 -13.77 -2.05
N LYS A 15 12.10 -14.18 -0.81
CA LYS A 15 11.17 -14.81 0.15
C LYS A 15 10.06 -13.87 0.61
N VAL A 16 10.32 -12.57 0.75
CA VAL A 16 9.35 -11.56 1.18
C VAL A 16 8.40 -11.13 0.06
N TYR A 17 8.90 -11.12 -1.18
CA TYR A 17 8.16 -10.62 -2.33
C TYR A 17 6.82 -11.35 -2.57
N PRO A 18 5.69 -10.68 -2.85
CA PRO A 18 4.37 -11.32 -2.93
C PRO A 18 4.21 -12.31 -4.10
N VAL A 19 4.84 -12.03 -5.25
CA VAL A 19 4.69 -12.83 -6.48
C VAL A 19 5.98 -13.60 -6.81
N LYS A 20 5.93 -14.93 -6.83
CA LYS A 20 7.10 -15.77 -7.17
C LYS A 20 7.10 -16.13 -8.66
N LYS A 21 7.49 -15.20 -9.54
CA LYS A 21 7.54 -15.42 -11.00
C LYS A 21 8.91 -15.06 -11.58
N ALA A 22 9.34 -15.86 -12.56
CA ALA A 22 10.59 -15.70 -13.29
C ALA A 22 11.84 -15.42 -12.41
N PRO A 23 12.15 -16.28 -11.41
CA PRO A 23 13.25 -16.06 -10.47
C PRO A 23 14.61 -15.89 -11.17
N MET A 24 14.85 -16.63 -12.27
CA MET A 24 16.10 -16.50 -13.04
C MET A 24 16.28 -15.10 -13.65
N MET A 25 15.20 -14.45 -14.12
CA MET A 25 15.29 -13.10 -14.68
C MET A 25 15.48 -12.05 -13.59
N ALA A 26 14.85 -12.26 -12.43
CA ALA A 26 15.04 -11.40 -11.27
C ALA A 26 16.48 -11.48 -10.75
N MET A 27 17.01 -12.70 -10.62
CA MET A 27 18.40 -12.92 -10.21
C MET A 27 19.40 -12.30 -11.20
N LYS A 28 19.18 -12.40 -12.51
CA LYS A 28 20.02 -11.71 -13.51
C LYS A 28 20.00 -10.19 -13.33
N SER A 29 18.84 -9.61 -13.03
CA SER A 29 18.72 -8.17 -12.79
C SER A 29 19.43 -7.77 -11.49
N TRP A 30 19.28 -8.59 -10.43
CA TRP A 30 19.96 -8.44 -9.15
C TRP A 30 21.49 -8.43 -9.27
N GLU A 31 22.04 -9.42 -9.98
CA GLU A 31 23.49 -9.52 -10.23
C GLU A 31 24.02 -8.37 -11.09
N ARG A 32 23.23 -7.90 -12.08
CA ARG A 32 23.64 -6.81 -12.98
C ARG A 32 23.78 -5.49 -12.23
N ASP A 33 22.82 -5.19 -11.35
CA ASP A 33 22.71 -3.89 -10.70
C ASP A 33 23.37 -3.85 -9.30
N GLY A 34 23.92 -4.97 -8.83
CA GLY A 34 24.69 -5.00 -7.58
C GLY A 34 23.85 -4.83 -6.31
N MET A 35 22.63 -5.35 -6.31
CA MET A 35 21.61 -5.12 -5.26
C MET A 35 21.90 -5.78 -3.88
N ASP A 36 23.08 -6.39 -3.71
CA ASP A 36 23.45 -7.07 -2.46
C ASP A 36 23.63 -6.10 -1.29
N ASP A 37 24.11 -4.89 -1.57
CA ASP A 37 24.32 -3.84 -0.56
C ASP A 37 22.98 -3.20 -0.11
N ASP A 38 22.01 -3.09 -1.03
CA ASP A 38 20.70 -2.45 -0.80
C ASP A 38 19.60 -3.45 -0.37
N VAL A 39 19.97 -4.70 -0.04
CA VAL A 39 19.01 -5.78 0.26
C VAL A 39 18.04 -5.42 1.38
N GLU A 40 18.51 -4.74 2.42
CA GLU A 40 17.67 -4.37 3.57
C GLU A 40 16.66 -3.27 3.21
N GLU A 41 17.06 -2.31 2.37
CA GLU A 41 16.18 -1.27 1.86
C GLU A 41 15.11 -1.87 0.94
N LEU A 42 15.51 -2.75 0.02
CA LEU A 42 14.61 -3.49 -0.86
C LEU A 42 13.59 -4.31 -0.07
N ILE A 43 14.02 -5.03 0.96
CA ILE A 43 13.12 -5.81 1.82
C ILE A 43 12.14 -4.89 2.55
N THR A 44 12.64 -3.79 3.12
CA THR A 44 11.83 -2.82 3.86
C THR A 44 10.78 -2.19 2.96
N HIS A 45 11.18 -1.69 1.79
CA HIS A 45 10.26 -1.14 0.82
C HIS A 45 9.24 -2.19 0.35
N THR A 46 9.68 -3.41 0.02
CA THR A 46 8.77 -4.49 -0.43
C THR A 46 7.70 -4.79 0.64
N LYS A 47 8.07 -4.74 1.92
CA LYS A 47 7.12 -4.87 3.04
C LYS A 47 6.16 -3.69 3.11
N ILE A 48 6.64 -2.45 2.94
CA ILE A 48 5.82 -1.25 2.91
C ILE A 48 4.80 -1.35 1.78
N MET A 49 5.24 -1.56 0.54
CA MET A 49 4.33 -1.71 -0.62
C MET A 49 3.28 -2.79 -0.38
N LYS A 50 3.69 -3.98 0.10
CA LYS A 50 2.74 -5.04 0.44
C LYS A 50 1.72 -4.64 1.52
N ALA A 51 2.12 -3.79 2.46
CA ALA A 51 1.29 -3.37 3.58
C ALA A 51 0.43 -2.14 3.29
N THR A 52 0.84 -1.26 2.38
CA THR A 52 0.22 0.06 2.18
C THR A 52 -0.33 0.25 0.78
N ASP A 53 0.37 -0.21 -0.25
CA ASP A 53 -0.02 0.01 -1.64
C ASP A 53 -1.31 -0.74 -2.01
N LYS A 54 -2.25 0.00 -2.58
CA LYS A 54 -3.58 -0.47 -2.97
C LYS A 54 -3.50 -1.60 -4.00
N ALA A 55 -2.71 -1.43 -5.06
CA ALA A 55 -2.63 -2.40 -6.14
C ALA A 55 -1.95 -3.70 -5.67
N TRP A 56 -0.90 -3.59 -4.85
CA TRP A 56 -0.21 -4.75 -4.27
C TRP A 56 -1.11 -5.54 -3.33
N LYS A 57 -1.90 -4.85 -2.49
CA LYS A 57 -2.92 -5.49 -1.63
C LYS A 57 -3.98 -6.25 -2.43
N GLN A 58 -4.35 -5.74 -3.59
CA GLN A 58 -5.29 -6.39 -4.50
C GLN A 58 -4.66 -7.53 -5.33
N GLY A 59 -3.37 -7.81 -5.15
CA GLY A 59 -2.66 -8.89 -5.85
C GLY A 59 -2.05 -8.50 -7.20
N TYR A 60 -2.07 -7.21 -7.55
CA TYR A 60 -1.51 -6.68 -8.81
C TYR A 60 -0.03 -6.26 -8.68
N ALA A 61 0.72 -6.89 -7.77
CA ALA A 61 2.14 -6.61 -7.64
C ALA A 61 2.90 -7.01 -8.93
N PRO A 62 3.84 -6.17 -9.41
CA PRO A 62 4.61 -6.46 -10.61
C PRO A 62 5.48 -7.71 -10.42
N TYR A 63 6.00 -8.27 -11.51
CA TYR A 63 6.98 -9.34 -11.40
C TYR A 63 8.27 -8.85 -10.74
N PRO A 64 8.97 -9.71 -9.96
CA PRO A 64 10.21 -9.33 -9.27
C PRO A 64 11.27 -8.74 -10.20
N ALA A 65 11.41 -9.29 -11.41
CA ALA A 65 12.33 -8.75 -12.41
C ALA A 65 11.90 -7.36 -12.90
N THR A 66 10.60 -7.13 -13.12
CA THR A 66 10.08 -5.82 -13.53
C THR A 66 10.30 -4.78 -12.43
N TYR A 67 10.05 -5.16 -11.18
CA TYR A 67 10.26 -4.31 -10.01
C TYR A 67 11.71 -3.82 -9.89
N LEU A 68 12.68 -4.72 -10.04
CA LEU A 68 14.11 -4.37 -10.02
C LEU A 68 14.51 -3.53 -11.25
N ASN A 69 14.13 -3.96 -12.46
CA ASN A 69 14.53 -3.27 -13.70
C ASN A 69 13.98 -1.85 -13.82
N GLN A 70 12.77 -1.60 -13.31
CA GLN A 70 12.15 -0.28 -13.31
C GLN A 70 12.48 0.52 -12.05
N GLN A 71 13.37 0.01 -11.19
CA GLN A 71 13.78 0.64 -9.94
C GLN A 71 12.60 1.09 -9.07
N ARG A 72 11.54 0.28 -9.03
CA ARG A 72 10.28 0.63 -8.34
C ARG A 72 10.41 0.69 -6.83
N TYR A 73 11.58 0.34 -6.29
CA TYR A 73 11.94 0.57 -4.90
C TYR A 73 12.12 2.05 -4.55
N PHE A 74 12.15 2.94 -5.56
CA PHE A 74 12.04 4.39 -5.36
C PHE A 74 10.61 4.93 -5.48
N ASP A 75 9.64 4.11 -5.93
CA ASP A 75 8.25 4.55 -6.07
C ASP A 75 7.61 4.78 -4.69
N GLU A 76 6.70 5.74 -4.58
CA GLU A 76 5.87 5.88 -3.38
C GLU A 76 4.66 4.93 -3.45
N PRO A 77 4.23 4.32 -2.32
CA PRO A 77 3.05 3.46 -2.31
C PRO A 77 1.80 4.27 -2.63
N ASP A 78 0.97 3.75 -3.53
CA ASP A 78 -0.36 4.32 -3.78
C ASP A 78 -1.26 3.94 -2.59
N ILE A 79 -1.25 4.80 -1.59
CA ILE A 79 -2.13 4.68 -0.43
C ILE A 79 -3.54 5.07 -0.86
N GLU A 80 -4.47 4.17 -0.63
CA GLU A 80 -5.88 4.43 -0.84
C GLU A 80 -6.29 5.55 0.14
N GLN A 81 -6.23 6.80 -0.33
CA GLN A 81 -6.80 7.92 0.42
C GLN A 81 -8.25 7.54 0.64
N GLN A 82 -8.63 7.36 1.90
CA GLN A 82 -10.01 7.11 2.27
C GLN A 82 -10.79 8.32 1.76
N GLN A 83 -11.42 8.18 0.59
CA GLN A 83 -12.46 9.09 0.19
C GLN A 83 -13.50 8.96 1.30
N THR A 84 -13.57 9.97 2.16
CA THR A 84 -14.64 10.07 3.14
C THR A 84 -15.92 9.95 2.34
N LYS A 85 -16.71 8.89 2.58
CA LYS A 85 -18.01 8.71 1.91
C LYS A 85 -18.94 9.90 2.19
N LEU A 86 -18.63 10.64 3.25
CA LEU A 86 -19.30 11.87 3.62
C LEU A 86 -18.65 13.07 2.94
N PRO A 87 -19.46 14.06 2.54
CA PRO A 87 -18.97 15.31 2.02
C PRO A 87 -18.21 16.14 3.08
N PRO A 88 -17.50 17.20 2.67
CA PRO A 88 -16.83 18.13 3.59
C PRO A 88 -17.80 18.75 4.61
N ASP A 89 -17.26 19.22 5.74
CA ASP A 89 -18.06 19.62 6.92
C ASP A 89 -19.14 20.67 6.59
N ASN A 90 -18.83 21.59 5.67
CA ASN A 90 -19.75 22.64 5.21
C ASN A 90 -20.95 22.12 4.40
N GLN A 91 -20.94 20.86 3.96
CA GLN A 91 -21.99 20.22 3.17
C GLN A 91 -22.67 19.05 3.90
N LEU A 92 -22.22 18.69 5.11
CA LEU A 92 -22.74 17.55 5.86
C LEU A 92 -24.23 17.68 6.19
N GLU A 93 -24.69 18.86 6.59
CA GLU A 93 -26.10 19.08 6.95
C GLU A 93 -27.03 18.95 5.74
N GLN A 94 -26.62 19.50 4.60
CA GLN A 94 -27.38 19.42 3.35
C GLN A 94 -27.46 17.97 2.87
N TRP A 95 -26.32 17.28 2.84
CA TRP A 95 -26.26 15.86 2.50
C TRP A 95 -27.10 15.01 3.44
N ALA A 96 -27.06 15.27 4.75
CA ALA A 96 -27.85 14.56 5.73
C ALA A 96 -29.36 14.75 5.47
N LYS A 97 -29.78 15.98 5.16
CA LYS A 97 -31.17 16.29 4.81
C LYS A 97 -31.64 15.54 3.56
N GLU A 98 -30.81 15.48 2.53
CA GLU A 98 -31.10 14.74 1.29
C GLU A 98 -31.17 13.23 1.50
N ASN A 99 -30.33 12.69 2.39
CA ASN A 99 -30.27 11.26 2.72
C ASN A 99 -31.22 10.85 3.86
N GLY A 100 -32.12 11.74 4.30
CA GLY A 100 -33.10 11.48 5.36
C GLY A 100 -32.48 11.25 6.74
N LYS A 101 -31.27 11.76 6.99
CA LYS A 101 -30.57 11.71 8.28
C LYS A 101 -30.94 12.95 9.11
N ARG A 102 -30.79 12.84 10.44
CA ARG A 102 -31.00 14.01 11.33
C ARG A 102 -29.94 15.07 11.08
N GLY A 103 -30.28 16.33 11.36
CA GLY A 103 -29.31 17.42 11.53
C GLY A 103 -28.47 17.28 12.81
N PRO A 104 -27.45 18.14 12.99
CA PRO A 104 -26.69 18.20 14.23
C PRO A 104 -27.59 18.64 15.39
N LYS A 105 -27.38 18.08 16.58
CA LYS A 105 -28.09 18.50 17.79
C LYS A 105 -27.50 19.81 18.30
N VAL A 106 -28.32 20.60 19.00
CA VAL A 106 -27.84 21.82 19.66
C VAL A 106 -26.74 21.45 20.65
N GLY A 107 -25.56 22.04 20.47
CA GLY A 107 -24.36 21.76 21.27
C GLY A 107 -23.53 20.54 20.83
N GLU A 108 -23.94 19.81 19.79
CA GLU A 108 -23.14 18.71 19.20
C GLU A 108 -22.01 19.30 18.37
N GLN A 109 -20.79 18.84 18.63
CA GLN A 109 -19.63 19.27 17.85
C GLN A 109 -19.70 18.66 16.45
N GLN A 110 -19.21 19.37 15.42
CA GLN A 110 -19.22 18.88 14.03
C GLN A 110 -18.56 17.50 13.89
N TYR A 111 -17.51 17.24 14.67
CA TYR A 111 -16.86 15.93 14.77
C TYR A 111 -17.82 14.81 15.22
N GLU A 112 -18.63 15.06 16.25
CA GLU A 112 -19.60 14.08 16.76
C GLU A 112 -20.73 13.83 15.75
N TYR A 113 -21.16 14.91 15.08
CA TYR A 113 -22.16 14.82 14.02
C TYR A 113 -21.66 14.00 12.82
N ARG A 114 -20.42 14.22 12.37
CA ARG A 114 -19.79 13.41 11.31
C ARG A 114 -19.72 11.94 11.72
N ARG A 115 -19.29 11.62 12.94
CA ARG A 115 -19.25 10.22 13.44
C ARG A 115 -20.62 9.55 13.45
N TYR A 116 -21.66 10.28 13.84
CA TYR A 116 -23.04 9.81 13.74
C TYR A 116 -23.42 9.46 12.29
N LEU A 117 -23.07 10.31 11.33
CA LEU A 117 -23.34 10.06 9.91
C LEU A 117 -22.53 8.87 9.35
N GLU A 118 -21.31 8.64 9.86
CA GLU A 118 -20.48 7.47 9.53
C GLU A 118 -21.01 6.15 10.13
N GLY A 119 -21.97 6.22 11.06
CA GLY A 119 -22.50 5.05 11.76
C GLY A 119 -21.53 4.44 12.76
N THR A 120 -20.48 5.18 13.16
CA THR A 120 -19.58 4.75 14.24
C THR A 120 -20.27 5.02 15.58
N ARG A 121 -20.65 3.94 16.27
CA ARG A 121 -21.44 4.01 17.51
C ARG A 121 -20.62 4.61 18.65
N THR A 122 -21.15 5.64 19.30
CA THR A 122 -20.66 6.14 20.60
C THR A 122 -21.10 5.16 21.70
N TYR A 123 -20.16 4.73 22.53
CA TYR A 123 -20.42 4.01 23.79
C TYR A 123 -20.92 4.99 24.86
#